data_AF-A0A3P6SD51-F1
#
_entry.id   AF-A0A3P6SD51-F1
#
_cell.length_a   1.000
_cell.length_b   1.000
_cell.length_c   1.000
_cell.angle_alpha   90.00
_cell.angle_beta   90.00
_cell.angle_gamma   90.00
#
_symmetry.space_group_name_H-M   'P 1'
#
loop_
_entity.id
_entity.type
_entity.pdbx_description
1 polymer ?
#
loop_
_entity_poly.entity_id
_entity_poly.type
_entity_poly.pdbx_seq_one_letter_code
_entity_poly.pdbx_strand_id
1 'polypeptide(L)' 'MRLDINLDEIIAKVSTGYRLPNPSELGFPCEKAAYNLMLACWSGEPEVRPSFRDICFLLKDIFSEDEDIYASLD' A
#
# COMPACT_ATOMS: atom_id res chain seq x y z
N MET A 1 12.99 19.54 2.46
CA MET A 1 12.01 19.95 1.43
C MET A 1 10.63 19.56 1.94
N ARG A 2 9.87 20.51 2.48
CA ARG A 2 8.50 20.24 2.95
C ARG A 2 7.63 20.39 1.72
N LEU A 3 7.16 19.26 1.16
CA LEU A 3 6.16 19.29 0.10
C LEU A 3 4.92 19.94 0.71
N ASP A 4 4.48 21.06 0.14
CA ASP A 4 3.22 21.69 0.47
C ASP A 4 2.10 20.79 -0.06
N ILE A 5 1.77 19.79 0.75
CA ILE A 5 0.69 18.86 0.41
C ILE A 5 -0.62 19.64 0.50
N ASN A 6 -1.23 19.95 -0.64
CA ASN A 6 -2.56 20.53 -0.71
C ASN A 6 -3.59 19.45 -0.38
N LEU A 7 -4.14 19.51 0.84
CA LEU A 7 -5.09 18.53 1.34
C LEU A 7 -6.39 18.48 0.52
N ASP A 8 -6.90 19.63 0.09
CA ASP A 8 -8.16 19.72 -0.64
C ASP A 8 -8.05 19.04 -2.01
N GLU A 9 -6.90 19.21 -2.68
CA GLU A 9 -6.61 18.52 -3.94
C GLU A 9 -6.56 16.99 -3.76
N ILE A 10 -5.93 16.53 -2.67
CA ILE A 10 -5.86 15.08 -2.37
C ILE A 10 -7.24 14.52 -2.12
N ILE A 11 -8.06 15.19 -1.31
CA ILE A 11 -9.43 14.75 -1.03
C ILE A 11 -10.21 14.62 -2.34
N ALA A 12 -10.18 15.66 -3.18
CA ALA A 12 -10.88 15.65 -4.47
C ALA A 12 -10.45 14.48 -5.38
N LYS A 13 -9.15 14.19 -5.45
CA LYS A 13 -8.63 13.04 -6.22
C LYS A 13 -9.09 11.71 -5.62
N VAL A 14 -8.86 11.49 -4.33
CA VAL A 14 -9.19 10.21 -3.66
C VAL A 14 -10.69 9.90 -3.75
N SER A 15 -11.54 10.92 -3.62
CA SER A 15 -13.00 10.80 -3.73
C SER A 15 -13.48 10.39 -5.14
N THR A 16 -12.69 10.61 -6.20
CA THR A 16 -13.01 10.14 -7.56
C THR A 16 -12.42 8.77 -7.88
N GLY A 17 -11.81 8.11 -6.89
CA GLY A 17 -11.20 6.79 -7.04
C GLY A 17 -9.72 6.81 -7.43
N TYR A 18 -9.11 7.98 -7.58
CA TYR A 18 -7.67 8.07 -7.86
C TYR A 18 -6.85 7.45 -6.72
N ARG A 19 -5.84 6.65 -7.07
CA ARG A 19 -4.81 6.14 -6.15
C ARG A 19 -3.44 6.41 -6.74
N LEU A 20 -2.42 6.46 -5.88
CA LEU A 20 -1.04 6.61 -6.33
C LEU A 20 -0.66 5.45 -7.26
N PRO A 21 0.17 5.69 -8.30
CA PRO A 21 0.69 4.63 -9.15
C PRO A 21 1.56 3.65 -8.34
N ASN A 22 1.92 2.52 -8.96
CA ASN A 22 2.85 1.60 -8.32
C ASN A 22 4.19 2.33 -8.09
N PRO A 23 4.79 2.29 -6.89
CA PRO A 23 6.08 2.94 -6.62
C PRO A 23 7.23 2.55 -7.57
N SER A 24 7.15 1.38 -8.21
CA SER A 24 8.08 0.94 -9.26
C SER A 24 8.12 1.90 -10.45
N GLU A 25 7.01 2.59 -10.75
CA GLU A 25 6.97 3.63 -11.79
C GLU A 25 7.81 4.87 -11.41
N LEU A 26 8.09 5.05 -10.13
CA LEU A 26 8.93 6.12 -9.57
C LEU A 26 10.34 5.64 -9.22
N GLY A 27 10.70 4.39 -9.57
CA GLY A 27 12.02 3.81 -9.33
C GLY A 27 12.21 3.18 -7.95
N PHE A 28 11.14 2.98 -7.17
CA PHE A 28 11.20 2.29 -5.88
C PHE A 28 10.77 0.82 -6.02
N PRO A 29 11.47 -0.15 -5.41
CA PRO A 29 11.04 -1.55 -5.43
C PRO A 29 9.64 -1.71 -4.85
N CYS A 30 8.71 -2.28 -5.62
CA CYS A 30 7.39 -2.63 -5.12
C CYS A 30 6.78 -3.75 -5.96
N GLU A 31 6.64 -4.93 -5.35
CA GLU A 31 6.02 -6.06 -6.01
C GLU A 31 4.56 -5.79 -6.37
N LYS A 32 4.13 -6.36 -7.49
CA LYS A 32 2.74 -6.25 -7.95
C LYS A 32 1.75 -6.74 -6.88
N ALA A 33 2.09 -7.81 -6.16
CA ALA A 33 1.25 -8.33 -5.08
C ALA A 33 1.12 -7.35 -3.91
N ALA A 34 2.23 -6.74 -3.48
CA ALA A 34 2.23 -5.70 -2.44
C ALA A 34 1.39 -4.48 -2.86
N TYR A 35 1.54 -4.00 -4.10
CA TYR A 35 0.74 -2.89 -4.60
C TYR A 35 -0.74 -3.23 -4.73
N ASN A 36 -1.09 -4.44 -5.19
CA ASN A 36 -2.47 -4.91 -5.23
C ASN A 36 -3.10 -4.94 -3.82
N LEU A 37 -2.32 -5.31 -2.80
CA LEU A 37 -2.76 -5.23 -1.41
C LEU A 37 -3.02 -3.77 -0.98
N MET A 38 -2.18 -2.81 -1.37
CA MET A 38 -2.45 -1.38 -1.13
C MET A 38 -3.77 -0.95 -1.77
N LEU A 39 -4.02 -1.33 -3.02
CA LEU A 39 -5.27 -1.02 -3.72
C LEU A 39 -6.50 -1.63 -3.01
N ALA A 40 -6.39 -2.87 -2.52
CA ALA A 40 -7.46 -3.51 -1.75
C ALA A 40 -7.75 -2.76 -0.43
N CYS A 41 -6.71 -2.35 0.30
CA CYS A 41 -6.84 -1.53 1.50
C CYS A 41 -7.46 -0.16 1.22
N TRP A 42 -7.23 0.40 0.03
CA TRP A 42 -7.77 1.68 -0.38
C TRP A 42 -9.08 1.60 -1.17
N SER A 43 -9.82 0.49 -1.08
CA SER A 43 -11.13 0.37 -1.72
C SER A 43 -12.09 1.50 -1.30
N GLY A 44 -12.84 2.02 -2.28
CA GLY A 44 -13.92 2.98 -2.04
C GLY A 44 -15.02 2.40 -1.16
N GLU A 45 -15.33 1.11 -1.35
CA GLU A 45 -16.28 0.34 -0.54
C GLU A 45 -15.59 -0.19 0.72
N PRO A 46 -15.93 0.28 1.93
CA PRO A 46 -15.26 -0.15 3.17
C PRO A 46 -15.40 -1.66 3.45
N GLU A 47 -16.50 -2.28 3.06
CA GLU A 47 -16.87 -3.66 3.36
C GLU A 47 -16.00 -4.69 2.64
N VAL A 48 -15.34 -4.29 1.55
CA VAL A 48 -14.44 -5.17 0.79
C VAL A 48 -12.97 -4.99 1.17
N ARG A 49 -12.66 -4.07 2.09
CA ARG A 49 -11.29 -3.89 2.57
C ARG A 49 -10.89 -5.12 3.39
N PRO A 50 -9.68 -5.66 3.19
CA PRO A 50 -9.23 -6.85 3.92
C PRO A 50 -9.13 -6.54 5.42
N SER A 51 -9.37 -7.57 6.24
CA SER A 51 -9.10 -7.45 7.67
C SER A 51 -7.60 -7.39 7.93
N PHE A 52 -7.17 -6.82 9.06
CA PHE A 52 -5.77 -6.87 9.45
C PHE A 52 -5.22 -8.31 9.53
N ARG A 53 -6.06 -9.29 9.88
CA ARG A 53 -5.68 -10.70 9.86
C ARG A 53 -5.29 -11.13 8.45
N ASP A 54 -6.11 -10.83 7.46
CA ASP A 54 -5.87 -11.20 6.05
C ASP A 54 -4.65 -10.46 5.49
N ILE A 55 -4.50 -9.18 5.84
CA ILE A 55 -3.31 -8.38 5.49
C ILE A 55 -2.05 -9.06 6.02
N CYS A 56 -2.02 -9.48 7.29
CA CYS A 56 -0.86 -10.16 7.86
C CYS A 56 -0.54 -11.49 7.16
N PHE A 57 -1.56 -12.27 6.77
CA PHE A 57 -1.34 -13.51 6.00
C PHE A 57 -0.76 -13.22 4.61
N LEU A 58 -1.31 -12.24 3.90
CA LEU A 58 -0.86 -11.87 2.56
C LEU A 58 0.55 -11.28 2.59
N LEU A 59 0.88 -10.43 3.56
CA LEU A 59 2.22 -9.87 3.69
C LEU A 59 3.25 -10.98 3.97
N LYS A 60 2.92 -11.95 4.83
CA LYS A 60 3.81 -13.10 5.08
C LYS A 60 4.03 -13.93 3.82
N ASP A 61 3.02 -14.13 2.99
CA ASP A 61 3.13 -14.85 1.72
C ASP A 61 4.01 -14.09 0.72
N ILE A 62 3.74 -12.79 0.55
CA ILE A 62 4.49 -11.89 -0.35
C ILE A 62 5.96 -11.82 0.02
N PHE A 63 6.29 -11.73 1.31
CA PHE A 63 7.65 -11.56 1.82
C PHE A 63 8.21 -12.84 2.47
N SER A 64 7.68 -14.02 2.11
CA SER A 64 8.01 -15.31 2.74
C SER A 64 9.46 -15.75 2.57
N GLU A 65 10.23 -15.13 1.67
CA GLU A 65 11.66 -15.38 1.47
C GLU A 65 12.57 -14.41 2.27
N ASP A 66 12.00 -13.42 2.98
CA ASP A 66 12.72 -12.37 3.72
C ASP A 66 12.56 -12.50 5.25
N GLU A 67 12.62 -13.73 5.80
CA GLU A 67 12.62 -13.94 7.28
C GLU A 67 13.78 -13.18 7.99
N ASP A 68 14.82 -12.78 7.25
CA ASP A 68 16.01 -12.11 7.79
C ASP A 68 15.91 -10.56 7.88
N ILE A 69 14.90 -9.92 7.27
CA ILE A 69 14.80 -8.44 7.27
C ILE A 69 14.16 -7.91 8.56
N TYR A 70 13.20 -8.64 9.15
CA TYR A 70 12.57 -8.23 10.41
C TYR A 70 13.33 -8.70 11.65
N ALA A 71 14.16 -9.74 11.52
CA ALA A 71 15.02 -10.25 12.60
C ALA A 71 16.22 -9.35 12.93
N SER A 72 16.46 -8.31 12.13
CA SER A 72 17.62 -7.40 12.26
C SER A 72 17.27 -6.03 12.84
N LEU A 73 16.06 -5.86 13.39
CA LEU A 73 15.59 -4.62 14.05
C LEU A 73 15.67 -4.65 15.59
N ASP A 74 16.32 -5.67 16.18
CA ASP A 74 16.64 -5.75 17.63
C ASP A 74 18.06 -5.27 17.94
#